data_AF-A0A832AND7-F1
#
_entry.id   AF-A0A832AND7-F1
#
_cell.length_a   1.000
_cell.length_b   1.000
_cell.length_c   1.000
_cell.angle_alpha   90.00
_cell.angle_beta   90.00
_cell.angle_gamma   90.00
#
_symmetry.space_group_name_H-M   'P 1'
#
loop_
_entity.id
_entity.type
_entity.pdbx_description
1 polymer ?
#
loop_
_entity_poly.entity_id
_entity_poly.type
_entity_poly.pdbx_seq_one_letter_code
_entity_poly.pdbx_strand_id
1 'polypeptide(L)'
;MASLSANEQLMLELVNRARLDPQAEADRYGIDLNKDLPPGTISAAPKAPLAFHDKLVDSSRAHSQWMIDNDIFSHTETSGTPGFTGSTAGDRMQAAGYVFNGSWSWGENIAWQGTTGTPDLTAYIYDQHKGLFKSAGHRENILSENFREIGIGQKDGVFTSGTDYNSSMITQNFAKSGSDYFITGVAYTDSNSDNFYTAGEGHANVNISIADGSGTHVVSALSEPAGGHRAAVSNGDYQISFSGGGLPSAVRVDATVAGGNIKIDLIGNSRIAASVDAVLMDNATDLDLLGMADIDGTGNGLDNTIRGNRGNNHLSGGSGRDNLQGGAGDDVLDGGSGNDWMFGGEGNDTYHVDETLDYIDEGVAFPSLPGGGNDTLISTAAWYYESNFTIENLIIDENAKTDGGVTTIVGGGFDNVITGNSGNNNIYVNWGNDTVTGGAGLDHIDLSDRSGGATGANTVKVIDGCDFDILWNFMPGTDKVDISAHGFADFTALKAVGAEDGSGNTFFDLGHGDGDYLIFVGESMASLSAGDFIFV
;
A
#
# COMPACT_ATOMS: atom_id res chain seq x y z
N MET A 1 22.02 -27.96 -2.97
CA MET A 1 20.69 -27.59 -2.42
C MET A 1 19.65 -28.35 -3.22
N ALA A 2 18.56 -28.77 -2.61
CA ALA A 2 17.48 -29.41 -3.36
C ALA A 2 16.69 -28.31 -4.09
N SER A 3 16.33 -28.57 -5.36
CA SER A 3 15.42 -27.70 -6.09
C SER A 3 14.00 -27.87 -5.56
N LEU A 4 13.21 -26.80 -5.70
CA LEU A 4 11.78 -26.82 -5.44
C LEU A 4 11.06 -27.34 -6.69
N SER A 5 10.12 -28.25 -6.49
CA SER A 5 9.14 -28.58 -7.53
C SER A 5 8.13 -27.44 -7.69
N ALA A 6 7.50 -27.34 -8.87
CA ALA A 6 6.43 -26.36 -9.11
C ALA A 6 5.28 -26.46 -8.10
N ASN A 7 5.03 -27.66 -7.59
CA ASN A 7 4.03 -27.95 -6.57
C ASN A 7 4.45 -27.46 -5.17
N GLU A 8 5.72 -27.58 -4.81
CA GLU A 8 6.25 -27.00 -3.59
C GLU A 8 6.20 -25.46 -3.65
N GLN A 9 6.58 -24.85 -4.79
CA GLN A 9 6.47 -23.40 -4.98
C GLN A 9 5.02 -22.91 -4.92
N LEU A 10 4.09 -23.55 -5.65
CA LEU A 10 2.66 -23.21 -5.63
C LEU A 10 2.11 -23.18 -4.20
N MET A 11 2.44 -24.19 -3.39
CA MET A 11 1.98 -24.20 -2.00
C MET A 11 2.56 -23.03 -1.19
N LEU A 12 3.86 -22.73 -1.35
CA LEU A 12 4.46 -21.57 -0.68
C LEU A 12 3.70 -20.29 -1.04
N GLU A 13 3.36 -20.08 -2.31
CA GLU A 13 2.66 -18.87 -2.74
C GLU A 13 1.22 -18.78 -2.23
N LEU A 14 0.51 -19.90 -2.11
CA LEU A 14 -0.80 -19.92 -1.47
C LEU A 14 -0.73 -19.59 0.03
N VAL A 15 0.31 -20.06 0.73
CA VAL A 15 0.54 -19.70 2.14
C VAL A 15 0.99 -18.24 2.28
N ASN A 16 1.82 -17.75 1.36
CA ASN A 16 2.26 -16.35 1.35
C ASN A 16 1.08 -15.41 1.06
N ARG A 17 0.18 -15.74 0.12
CA ARG A 17 -1.08 -15.00 -0.10
C ARG A 17 -1.85 -14.86 1.21
N ALA A 18 -2.09 -15.99 1.87
CA ALA A 18 -2.82 -16.04 3.14
C ALA A 18 -2.12 -15.25 4.26
N ARG A 19 -0.78 -15.14 4.25
CA ARG A 19 -0.02 -14.42 5.27
C ARG A 19 0.10 -12.92 5.00
N LEU A 20 0.17 -12.52 3.73
CA LEU A 20 0.24 -11.13 3.31
C LEU A 20 -1.12 -10.43 3.46
N ASP A 21 -2.22 -11.10 3.12
CA ASP A 21 -3.59 -10.65 3.41
C ASP A 21 -4.45 -11.78 4.03
N PRO A 22 -4.44 -11.91 5.37
CA PRO A 22 -5.21 -12.92 6.08
C PRO A 22 -6.72 -12.79 5.93
N GLN A 23 -7.23 -11.58 5.80
CA GLN A 23 -8.68 -11.32 5.76
C GLN A 23 -9.24 -11.63 4.37
N ALA A 24 -8.59 -11.17 3.29
CA ALA A 24 -9.01 -11.48 1.93
C ALA A 24 -8.96 -12.99 1.62
N GLU A 25 -8.04 -13.75 2.22
CA GLU A 25 -8.04 -15.22 2.06
C GLU A 25 -9.19 -15.90 2.83
N ALA A 26 -9.64 -15.32 3.95
CA ALA A 26 -10.86 -15.76 4.64
C ALA A 26 -12.12 -15.47 3.80
N ASP A 27 -12.19 -14.28 3.20
CA ASP A 27 -13.29 -13.84 2.35
C ASP A 27 -13.35 -14.63 1.03
N ARG A 28 -12.20 -14.92 0.39
CA ARG A 28 -12.06 -15.83 -0.77
C ARG A 28 -12.70 -17.20 -0.51
N TYR A 29 -12.79 -17.60 0.77
CA TYR A 29 -13.36 -18.87 1.21
C TYR A 29 -14.73 -18.76 1.90
N GLY A 30 -15.28 -17.56 2.06
CA GLY A 30 -16.58 -17.30 2.67
C GLY A 30 -16.63 -17.70 4.15
N ILE A 31 -15.58 -17.38 4.91
CA ILE A 31 -15.52 -17.62 6.35
C ILE A 31 -15.06 -16.36 7.09
N ASP A 32 -15.51 -16.18 8.33
CA ASP A 32 -14.90 -15.23 9.26
C ASP A 32 -13.48 -15.71 9.64
N LEU A 33 -12.53 -14.77 9.76
CA LEU A 33 -11.12 -15.07 10.05
C LEU A 33 -10.93 -15.82 11.40
N ASN A 34 -11.76 -15.53 12.40
CA ASN A 34 -11.77 -16.19 13.71
C ASN A 34 -12.87 -17.25 13.82
N LYS A 35 -13.45 -17.72 12.70
CA LYS A 35 -14.45 -18.78 12.70
C LYS A 35 -13.96 -20.04 13.43
N ASP A 36 -14.79 -20.51 14.37
CA ASP A 36 -14.54 -21.68 15.23
C ASP A 36 -13.31 -21.52 16.16
N LEU A 37 -12.84 -20.28 16.36
CA LEU A 37 -11.83 -19.85 17.34
C LEU A 37 -12.43 -18.83 18.33
N PRO A 38 -11.78 -18.56 19.47
CA PRO A 38 -12.09 -17.39 20.29
C PRO A 38 -11.91 -16.08 19.49
N PRO A 39 -12.74 -15.05 19.72
CA PRO A 39 -12.58 -13.76 19.06
C PRO A 39 -11.20 -13.15 19.32
N GLY A 40 -10.53 -12.67 18.26
CA GLY A 40 -9.21 -12.05 18.34
C GLY A 40 -8.02 -13.02 18.49
N THR A 41 -8.22 -14.33 18.33
CA THR A 41 -7.11 -15.31 18.27
C THR A 41 -6.20 -15.05 17.07
N ILE A 42 -6.77 -14.68 15.92
CA ILE A 42 -6.06 -14.34 14.69
C ILE A 42 -6.27 -12.86 14.41
N SER A 43 -5.16 -12.12 14.28
CA SER A 43 -5.14 -10.74 13.80
C SER A 43 -5.10 -10.71 12.27
N ALA A 44 -5.90 -9.80 11.69
CA ALA A 44 -5.93 -9.53 10.24
C ALA A 44 -4.67 -8.83 9.71
N ALA A 45 -3.83 -8.25 10.59
CA ALA A 45 -2.56 -7.63 10.20
C ALA A 45 -1.70 -8.59 9.35
N PRO A 46 -0.81 -8.09 8.48
CA PRO A 46 0.01 -8.94 7.64
C PRO A 46 0.97 -9.77 8.51
N LYS A 47 1.52 -10.83 7.92
CA LYS A 47 2.52 -11.71 8.53
C LYS A 47 3.66 -11.85 7.55
N ALA A 48 4.90 -11.76 8.06
CA ALA A 48 6.10 -11.93 7.24
C ALA A 48 5.98 -13.18 6.35
N PRO A 49 6.26 -13.08 5.04
CA PRO A 49 6.15 -14.21 4.13
C PRO A 49 7.05 -15.36 4.60
N LEU A 50 6.70 -16.56 4.19
CA LEU A 50 7.53 -17.74 4.36
C LEU A 50 8.54 -17.82 3.23
N ALA A 51 9.65 -18.50 3.51
CA ALA A 51 10.67 -18.85 2.55
C ALA A 51 11.14 -20.28 2.80
N PHE A 52 11.75 -20.91 1.79
CA PHE A 52 12.25 -22.28 1.93
C PHE A 52 13.58 -22.36 2.67
N HIS A 53 13.72 -23.39 3.50
CA HIS A 53 14.93 -23.65 4.28
C HIS A 53 15.35 -25.13 4.17
N ASP A 54 16.45 -25.40 3.46
CA ASP A 54 16.87 -26.77 3.08
C ASP A 54 16.94 -27.76 4.26
N LYS A 55 17.51 -27.39 5.42
CA LYS A 55 17.63 -28.31 6.58
C LYS A 55 16.28 -28.74 7.15
N LEU A 56 15.28 -27.88 6.98
CA LEU A 56 13.92 -28.10 7.44
C LEU A 56 13.19 -29.02 6.45
N VAL A 57 13.35 -28.79 5.15
CA VAL A 57 12.90 -29.69 4.06
C VAL A 57 13.52 -31.09 4.17
N ASP A 58 14.81 -31.21 4.46
CA ASP A 58 15.48 -32.52 4.60
C ASP A 58 14.89 -33.34 5.76
N SER A 59 14.57 -32.70 6.89
CA SER A 59 13.83 -33.32 7.99
C SER A 59 12.42 -33.75 7.56
N SER A 60 11.71 -32.85 6.89
CA SER A 60 10.36 -33.08 6.36
C SER A 60 10.31 -34.31 5.47
N ARG A 61 11.27 -34.44 4.54
CA ARG A 61 11.38 -35.56 3.59
C ARG A 61 11.79 -36.86 4.30
N ALA A 62 12.68 -36.80 5.29
CA ALA A 62 13.04 -37.95 6.11
C ALA A 62 11.85 -38.46 6.94
N HIS A 63 11.04 -37.55 7.50
CA HIS A 63 9.77 -37.90 8.14
C HIS A 63 8.81 -38.55 7.15
N SER A 64 8.66 -37.97 5.96
CA SER A 64 7.78 -38.51 4.91
C SER A 64 8.12 -39.94 4.54
N GLN A 65 9.40 -40.19 4.26
CA GLN A 65 9.87 -41.52 3.94
C GLN A 65 9.62 -42.50 5.11
N TRP A 66 9.81 -42.06 6.36
CA TRP A 66 9.52 -42.89 7.53
C TRP A 66 8.04 -43.26 7.66
N MET A 67 7.08 -42.33 7.48
CA MET A 67 5.64 -42.69 7.56
C MET A 67 5.24 -43.68 6.46
N ILE A 68 5.77 -43.48 5.24
CA ILE A 68 5.58 -44.39 4.11
C ILE A 68 6.15 -45.79 4.42
N ASP A 69 7.36 -45.87 4.96
CA ASP A 69 8.04 -47.14 5.24
C ASP A 69 7.40 -47.94 6.40
N ASN A 70 6.58 -47.30 7.23
CA ASN A 70 5.99 -47.91 8.43
C ASN A 70 4.45 -48.08 8.34
N ASP A 71 3.79 -47.60 7.28
CA ASP A 71 2.32 -47.62 7.10
C ASP A 71 1.56 -46.95 8.28
N ILE A 72 2.08 -45.80 8.75
CA ILE A 72 1.50 -45.03 9.86
C ILE A 72 0.96 -43.70 9.34
N PHE A 73 -0.35 -43.49 9.47
CA PHE A 73 -1.06 -42.27 9.06
C PHE A 73 -1.87 -41.65 10.22
N SER A 74 -1.20 -41.13 11.26
CA SER A 74 -1.79 -40.16 12.21
C SER A 74 -0.78 -39.73 13.28
N HIS A 75 -0.77 -38.43 13.60
CA HIS A 75 -0.38 -37.96 14.93
C HIS A 75 -1.62 -38.01 15.83
N THR A 76 -1.86 -39.16 16.49
CA THR A 76 -2.79 -39.21 17.61
C THR A 76 -2.13 -38.60 18.84
N GLU A 77 -2.26 -37.28 19.00
CA GLU A 77 -2.04 -36.69 20.31
C GLU A 77 -3.06 -37.25 21.31
N THR A 78 -2.59 -38.12 22.20
CA THR A 78 -3.04 -38.11 23.59
C THR A 78 -1.91 -38.59 24.48
N SER A 79 -1.52 -37.72 25.40
CA SER A 79 -0.64 -38.03 26.51
C SER A 79 -1.20 -39.21 27.33
N GLY A 80 -0.52 -40.36 27.29
CA GLY A 80 -0.64 -41.40 28.32
C GLY A 80 -1.19 -42.78 27.93
N THR A 81 -1.49 -43.09 26.67
CA THR A 81 -1.90 -44.46 26.28
C THR A 81 -0.74 -45.25 25.64
N PRO A 82 -0.23 -46.33 26.25
CA PRO A 82 0.82 -47.15 25.64
C PRO A 82 0.26 -47.98 24.49
N GLY A 83 0.76 -47.77 23.27
CA GLY A 83 0.38 -48.62 22.12
C GLY A 83 0.78 -48.11 20.73
N PHE A 84 0.93 -46.80 20.54
CA PHE A 84 1.30 -46.21 19.25
C PHE A 84 2.55 -45.32 19.41
N THR A 85 3.56 -45.57 18.58
CA THR A 85 4.92 -45.01 18.72
C THR A 85 5.30 -44.15 17.52
N GLY A 86 4.54 -43.06 17.30
CA GLY A 86 4.97 -41.98 16.43
C GLY A 86 6.08 -41.16 17.09
N SER A 87 7.11 -40.80 16.31
CA SER A 87 8.08 -39.76 16.70
C SER A 87 7.49 -38.37 16.44
N THR A 88 8.03 -37.33 17.07
CA THR A 88 7.83 -35.94 16.62
C THR A 88 8.89 -35.53 15.58
N ALA A 89 8.68 -34.46 14.83
CA ALA A 89 9.71 -33.88 13.95
C ALA A 89 11.00 -33.56 14.73
N GLY A 90 10.88 -33.10 15.98
CA GLY A 90 12.02 -32.85 16.88
C GLY A 90 12.86 -34.11 17.14
N ASP A 91 12.21 -35.23 17.48
CA ASP A 91 12.90 -36.51 17.72
C ASP A 91 13.64 -37.01 16.47
N ARG A 92 13.01 -36.87 15.29
CA ARG A 92 13.60 -37.26 14.00
C ARG A 92 14.81 -36.40 13.64
N MET A 93 14.74 -35.09 13.88
CA MET A 93 15.87 -34.18 13.65
C MET A 93 17.04 -34.46 14.61
N GLN A 94 16.77 -34.74 15.88
CA GLN A 94 17.82 -35.17 16.82
C GLN A 94 18.45 -36.51 16.40
N ALA A 95 17.64 -37.47 15.94
CA ALA A 95 18.14 -38.74 15.40
C ALA A 95 18.98 -38.57 14.12
N ALA A 96 18.68 -37.55 13.29
CA ALA A 96 19.49 -37.14 12.14
C ALA A 96 20.74 -36.32 12.51
N GLY A 97 21.00 -36.09 13.80
CA GLY A 97 22.21 -35.43 14.31
C GLY A 97 22.12 -33.90 14.44
N TYR A 98 20.94 -33.30 14.31
CA TYR A 98 20.76 -31.86 14.50
C TYR A 98 20.71 -31.49 16.00
N VAL A 99 21.44 -30.44 16.36
CA VAL A 99 21.44 -29.85 17.70
C VAL A 99 20.62 -28.56 17.69
N PHE A 100 19.57 -28.51 18.50
CA PHE A 100 18.70 -27.34 18.64
C PHE A 100 19.20 -26.43 19.76
N ASN A 101 19.39 -25.15 19.45
CA ASN A 101 19.72 -24.11 20.42
C ASN A 101 18.49 -23.21 20.66
N GLY A 102 18.23 -22.84 21.92
CA GLY A 102 17.06 -22.04 22.30
C GLY A 102 15.79 -22.85 22.60
N SER A 103 14.67 -22.16 22.81
CA SER A 103 13.37 -22.78 23.10
C SER A 103 12.61 -23.10 21.81
N TRP A 104 12.15 -24.34 21.67
CA TRP A 104 11.39 -24.84 20.51
C TRP A 104 10.11 -25.56 20.97
N SER A 105 9.08 -25.55 20.13
CA SER A 105 7.83 -26.27 20.34
C SER A 105 7.37 -26.92 19.04
N TRP A 106 7.05 -28.21 19.08
CA TRP A 106 6.56 -28.99 17.95
C TRP A 106 5.03 -28.87 17.83
N GLY A 107 4.51 -29.02 16.62
CA GLY A 107 3.08 -28.96 16.30
C GLY A 107 2.88 -29.10 14.81
N GLU A 108 2.69 -30.34 14.34
CA GLU A 108 2.61 -30.71 12.93
C GLU A 108 1.15 -30.67 12.46
N ASN A 109 0.85 -29.83 11.46
CA ASN A 109 -0.46 -29.78 10.84
C ASN A 109 -0.45 -30.56 9.52
N ILE A 110 -1.15 -31.70 9.50
CA ILE A 110 -1.22 -32.60 8.34
C ILE A 110 -2.66 -32.73 7.86
N ALA A 111 -2.89 -32.40 6.59
CA ALA A 111 -4.14 -32.65 5.88
C ALA A 111 -3.96 -33.76 4.83
N TRP A 112 -4.99 -34.62 4.70
CA TRP A 112 -4.97 -35.77 3.80
C TRP A 112 -6.35 -36.02 3.19
N GLN A 113 -6.37 -36.40 1.91
CA GLN A 113 -7.56 -36.92 1.24
C GLN A 113 -7.13 -37.93 0.17
N GLY A 114 -7.60 -39.18 0.28
CA GLY A 114 -7.42 -40.19 -0.75
C GLY A 114 -8.38 -40.01 -1.93
N THR A 115 -7.88 -40.20 -3.16
CA THR A 115 -8.66 -40.18 -4.41
C THR A 115 -8.51 -41.52 -5.15
N THR A 116 -9.06 -41.67 -6.36
CA THR A 116 -8.78 -42.82 -7.23
C THR A 116 -8.47 -42.34 -8.65
N GLY A 117 -7.51 -42.97 -9.34
CA GLY A 117 -7.00 -42.51 -10.65
C GLY A 117 -5.94 -41.41 -10.53
N THR A 118 -5.24 -41.10 -11.63
CA THR A 118 -4.09 -40.18 -11.64
C THR A 118 -4.44 -38.83 -11.00
N PRO A 119 -3.77 -38.40 -9.92
CA PRO A 119 -4.12 -37.17 -9.23
C PRO A 119 -3.71 -35.92 -10.04
N ASP A 120 -4.62 -34.97 -10.19
CA ASP A 120 -4.29 -33.60 -10.56
C ASP A 120 -3.66 -32.92 -9.33
N LEU A 121 -2.32 -32.86 -9.32
CA LEU A 121 -1.56 -32.32 -8.19
C LEU A 121 -1.81 -30.83 -7.98
N THR A 122 -2.02 -30.07 -9.05
CA THR A 122 -2.30 -28.63 -9.00
C THR A 122 -3.64 -28.38 -8.35
N ALA A 123 -4.71 -29.02 -8.86
CA ALA A 123 -6.05 -28.90 -8.28
C ALA A 123 -6.08 -29.38 -6.82
N TYR A 124 -5.36 -30.46 -6.51
CA TYR A 124 -5.23 -30.96 -5.13
C TYR A 124 -4.60 -29.94 -4.19
N ILE A 125 -3.54 -29.22 -4.60
CA ILE A 125 -2.88 -28.22 -3.75
C ILE A 125 -3.83 -27.05 -3.42
N TYR A 126 -4.63 -26.58 -4.39
CA TYR A 126 -5.67 -25.57 -4.13
C TYR A 126 -6.73 -26.06 -3.13
N ASP A 127 -7.25 -27.27 -3.29
CA ASP A 127 -8.24 -27.83 -2.36
C ASP A 127 -7.64 -28.15 -0.98
N GLN A 128 -6.36 -28.54 -0.89
CA GLN A 128 -5.66 -28.73 0.38
C GLN A 128 -5.44 -27.41 1.11
N HIS A 129 -4.93 -26.37 0.44
CA HIS A 129 -4.75 -25.05 1.06
C HIS A 129 -6.07 -24.49 1.60
N LYS A 130 -7.14 -24.55 0.78
CA LYS A 130 -8.51 -24.23 1.18
C LYS A 130 -9.00 -25.07 2.36
N GLY A 131 -8.71 -26.37 2.40
CA GLY A 131 -9.07 -27.26 3.50
C GLY A 131 -8.32 -26.95 4.80
N LEU A 132 -7.02 -26.66 4.70
CA LEU A 132 -6.18 -26.20 5.79
C LEU A 132 -6.70 -24.86 6.33
N PHE A 133 -6.91 -23.85 5.47
CA PHE A 133 -7.37 -22.52 5.90
C PHE A 133 -8.79 -22.55 6.48
N LYS A 134 -9.67 -23.45 6.03
CA LYS A 134 -10.99 -23.63 6.66
C LYS A 134 -10.95 -24.32 8.03
N SER A 135 -9.90 -25.07 8.36
CA SER A 135 -9.71 -25.68 9.68
C SER A 135 -9.16 -24.66 10.68
N ALA A 136 -9.85 -24.48 11.81
CA ALA A 136 -9.52 -23.47 12.83
C ALA A 136 -8.06 -23.55 13.32
N GLY A 137 -7.62 -24.69 13.85
CA GLY A 137 -6.25 -24.85 14.36
C GLY A 137 -5.16 -24.85 13.28
N HIS A 138 -5.52 -25.20 12.04
CA HIS A 138 -4.59 -25.10 10.91
C HIS A 138 -4.41 -23.64 10.47
N ARG A 139 -5.50 -22.87 10.41
CA ARG A 139 -5.48 -21.43 10.11
C ARG A 139 -4.72 -20.63 11.17
N GLU A 140 -4.95 -20.93 12.46
CA GLU A 140 -4.20 -20.33 13.58
C GLU A 140 -2.68 -20.52 13.41
N ASN A 141 -2.23 -21.69 12.98
CA ASN A 141 -0.83 -21.96 12.72
C ASN A 141 -0.30 -21.30 11.43
N ILE A 142 -1.05 -21.34 10.32
CA ILE A 142 -0.71 -20.66 9.05
C ILE A 142 -0.41 -19.17 9.31
N LEU A 143 -1.23 -18.54 10.15
CA LEU A 143 -1.19 -17.11 10.44
C LEU A 143 -0.43 -16.77 11.73
N SER A 144 0.21 -17.75 12.36
CA SER A 144 1.04 -17.52 13.53
C SER A 144 2.33 -16.77 13.14
N GLU A 145 2.71 -15.81 13.98
CA GLU A 145 4.05 -15.19 13.93
C GLU A 145 5.15 -16.24 14.13
N ASN A 146 4.90 -17.19 15.05
CA ASN A 146 5.74 -18.36 15.27
C ASN A 146 5.18 -19.56 14.49
N PHE A 147 5.02 -19.38 13.17
CA PHE A 147 4.65 -20.46 12.25
C PHE A 147 5.47 -21.73 12.54
N ARG A 148 4.78 -22.84 12.82
CA ARG A 148 5.45 -24.03 13.39
C ARG A 148 5.88 -25.01 12.30
N GLU A 149 4.92 -25.42 11.46
CA GLU A 149 5.11 -26.32 10.31
C GLU A 149 3.77 -26.46 9.54
N ILE A 150 3.80 -26.83 8.24
CA ILE A 150 2.67 -27.52 7.59
C ILE A 150 3.22 -28.77 6.87
N GLY A 151 2.75 -29.95 7.27
CA GLY A 151 3.03 -31.19 6.54
C GLY A 151 1.93 -31.51 5.53
N ILE A 152 2.17 -31.46 4.22
CA ILE A 152 1.13 -31.67 3.18
C ILE A 152 1.22 -33.07 2.55
N GLY A 153 0.28 -33.41 1.65
CA GLY A 153 0.17 -34.62 0.80
C GLY A 153 0.85 -34.56 -0.60
N GLN A 154 1.44 -35.67 -1.09
CA GLN A 154 1.56 -36.21 -2.50
C GLN A 154 2.72 -37.25 -2.75
N LYS A 155 2.46 -38.58 -2.62
CA LYS A 155 3.22 -39.75 -3.17
C LYS A 155 2.27 -40.93 -3.49
N ASP A 156 2.29 -41.46 -4.72
CA ASP A 156 1.54 -42.65 -5.17
C ASP A 156 1.81 -43.98 -4.40
N GLY A 157 0.76 -44.79 -4.20
CA GLY A 157 0.83 -46.16 -3.69
C GLY A 157 -0.53 -46.90 -3.68
N VAL A 158 -0.52 -48.24 -3.78
CA VAL A 158 -1.72 -49.10 -3.69
C VAL A 158 -1.92 -49.57 -2.24
N PHE A 159 -3.00 -49.12 -1.60
CA PHE A 159 -3.33 -49.50 -0.22
C PHE A 159 -4.23 -50.75 -0.17
N THR A 160 -3.76 -51.81 0.47
CA THR A 160 -4.43 -53.13 0.46
C THR A 160 -5.59 -53.26 1.46
N SER A 161 -6.39 -52.21 1.67
CA SER A 161 -7.63 -52.26 2.45
C SER A 161 -8.85 -52.74 1.63
N GLY A 162 -8.63 -53.12 0.36
CA GLY A 162 -9.67 -53.61 -0.55
C GLY A 162 -10.22 -52.55 -1.53
N THR A 163 -9.65 -51.34 -1.50
CA THR A 163 -9.95 -50.25 -2.44
C THR A 163 -8.66 -49.49 -2.73
N ASP A 164 -8.29 -49.33 -4.00
CA ASP A 164 -7.10 -48.59 -4.40
C ASP A 164 -7.33 -47.09 -4.19
N TYR A 165 -6.61 -46.47 -3.26
CA TYR A 165 -6.63 -45.02 -3.02
C TYR A 165 -5.29 -44.37 -3.40
N ASN A 166 -5.31 -43.39 -4.30
CA ASN A 166 -4.15 -42.55 -4.57
C ASN A 166 -4.07 -41.46 -3.50
N SER A 167 -3.05 -41.56 -2.64
CA SER A 167 -2.89 -40.79 -1.40
C SER A 167 -1.44 -40.94 -0.86
N SER A 168 -0.99 -40.09 0.09
CA SER A 168 0.08 -39.17 -0.34
C SER A 168 0.85 -38.35 0.74
N MET A 169 2.17 -38.02 0.57
CA MET A 169 2.88 -36.98 1.40
C MET A 169 3.98 -36.04 0.77
N ILE A 170 3.84 -34.71 0.98
CA ILE A 170 4.75 -33.55 0.75
C ILE A 170 4.86 -32.73 2.06
N THR A 171 5.66 -33.15 3.04
CA THR A 171 5.91 -32.29 4.23
C THR A 171 6.80 -31.11 3.86
N GLN A 172 6.44 -29.87 4.25
CA GLN A 172 7.21 -28.65 3.97
C GLN A 172 7.39 -27.79 5.21
N ASN A 173 8.59 -27.85 5.77
CA ASN A 173 8.98 -26.98 6.86
C ASN A 173 9.60 -25.69 6.28
N PHE A 174 8.84 -24.61 6.34
CA PHE A 174 9.28 -23.28 5.95
C PHE A 174 10.20 -22.66 7.01
N ALA A 175 11.05 -21.73 6.58
CA ALA A 175 11.98 -21.02 7.45
C ALA A 175 11.25 -20.28 8.59
N LYS A 176 11.69 -20.51 9.83
CA LYS A 176 11.47 -19.54 10.90
C LYS A 176 12.38 -18.34 10.66
N SER A 177 11.94 -17.14 11.02
CA SER A 177 12.86 -16.00 11.22
C SER A 177 14.00 -16.38 12.18
N GLY A 178 15.23 -16.21 11.69
CA GLY A 178 16.48 -16.46 12.41
C GLY A 178 17.44 -15.28 12.26
N SER A 179 18.74 -15.52 12.45
CA SER A 179 19.79 -14.50 12.21
C SER A 179 20.02 -14.19 10.73
N ASP A 180 19.49 -15.03 9.84
CA ASP A 180 19.58 -14.91 8.39
C ASP A 180 18.16 -14.66 7.86
N TYR A 181 18.03 -13.69 6.97
CA TYR A 181 16.78 -13.25 6.37
C TYR A 181 16.67 -13.81 4.96
N PHE A 182 15.48 -14.21 4.53
CA PHE A 182 15.31 -14.84 3.22
C PHE A 182 14.60 -13.93 2.23
N ILE A 183 15.26 -13.64 1.11
CA ILE A 183 14.62 -13.13 -0.10
C ILE A 183 14.08 -14.34 -0.86
N THR A 184 12.81 -14.32 -1.22
CA THR A 184 12.16 -15.37 -2.03
C THR A 184 11.29 -14.77 -3.12
N GLY A 185 10.95 -15.56 -4.14
CA GLY A 185 9.94 -15.18 -5.11
C GLY A 185 10.02 -16.02 -6.37
N VAL A 186 9.31 -15.58 -7.41
CA VAL A 186 9.15 -16.29 -8.68
C VAL A 186 9.27 -15.33 -9.88
N ALA A 187 9.86 -15.81 -10.98
CA ALA A 187 9.68 -15.22 -12.30
C ALA A 187 8.60 -16.01 -13.06
N TYR A 188 7.46 -15.39 -13.41
CA TYR A 188 6.32 -16.09 -14.00
C TYR A 188 5.44 -15.21 -14.89
N THR A 189 4.55 -15.80 -15.68
CA THR A 189 3.49 -15.08 -16.40
C THR A 189 2.15 -15.32 -15.71
N ASP A 190 1.61 -14.30 -15.03
CA ASP A 190 0.27 -14.36 -14.46
C ASP A 190 -0.78 -14.45 -15.58
N SER A 191 -1.39 -15.62 -15.73
CA SER A 191 -2.38 -15.91 -16.77
C SER A 191 -3.83 -15.70 -16.30
N ASN A 192 -4.04 -15.44 -15.01
CA ASN A 192 -5.36 -15.36 -14.39
C ASN A 192 -5.64 -14.02 -13.68
N SER A 193 -4.63 -13.17 -13.55
CA SER A 193 -4.66 -11.84 -12.92
C SER A 193 -4.94 -11.86 -11.42
N ASP A 194 -4.58 -12.92 -10.70
CA ASP A 194 -4.67 -12.98 -9.23
C ASP A 194 -3.39 -12.58 -8.48
N ASN A 195 -2.31 -12.20 -9.20
CA ASN A 195 -1.00 -11.83 -8.67
C ASN A 195 -0.30 -12.95 -7.86
N PHE A 196 -0.68 -14.22 -8.03
CA PHE A 196 0.04 -15.36 -7.48
C PHE A 196 0.37 -16.40 -8.54
N TYR A 197 1.46 -17.14 -8.29
CA TYR A 197 1.94 -18.17 -9.19
C TYR A 197 1.08 -19.43 -9.17
N THR A 198 0.75 -19.93 -10.36
CA THR A 198 0.14 -21.24 -10.57
C THR A 198 1.11 -22.24 -11.23
N ALA A 199 0.97 -23.53 -10.92
CA ALA A 199 1.86 -24.56 -11.43
C ALA A 199 1.83 -24.65 -12.97
N GLY A 200 2.85 -24.08 -13.60
CA GLY A 200 3.03 -24.04 -15.06
C GLY A 200 3.40 -22.67 -15.61
N GLU A 201 3.20 -21.58 -14.86
CA GLU A 201 3.46 -20.21 -15.33
C GLU A 201 4.93 -19.76 -15.27
N GLY A 202 5.82 -20.65 -14.80
CA GLY A 202 7.10 -20.26 -14.19
C GLY A 202 8.30 -20.36 -15.12
N HIS A 203 9.13 -19.33 -15.13
CA HIS A 203 10.25 -19.17 -16.06
C HIS A 203 11.56 -19.70 -15.50
N ALA A 204 11.95 -20.90 -15.93
CA ALA A 204 13.24 -21.49 -15.62
C ALA A 204 14.42 -20.79 -16.33
N ASN A 205 15.61 -20.83 -15.73
CA ASN A 205 16.86 -20.27 -16.27
C ASN A 205 16.92 -18.73 -16.36
N VAL A 206 16.10 -18.01 -15.58
CA VAL A 206 16.31 -16.60 -15.28
C VAL A 206 17.48 -16.50 -14.30
N ASN A 207 18.55 -15.80 -14.66
CA ASN A 207 19.63 -15.47 -13.74
C ASN A 207 19.12 -14.41 -12.77
N ILE A 208 19.31 -14.65 -11.48
CA ILE A 208 18.93 -13.76 -10.40
C ILE A 208 20.19 -13.43 -9.61
N SER A 209 20.53 -12.15 -9.54
CA SER A 209 21.68 -11.67 -8.78
C SER A 209 21.23 -10.67 -7.73
N ILE A 210 21.72 -10.86 -6.50
CA ILE A 210 21.42 -10.02 -5.34
C ILE A 210 22.76 -9.42 -4.90
N ALA A 211 22.88 -8.10 -4.98
CA ALA A 211 24.04 -7.34 -4.54
C ALA A 211 23.63 -6.42 -3.39
N ASP A 212 24.51 -6.26 -2.40
CA ASP A 212 24.32 -5.24 -1.37
C ASP A 212 24.53 -3.83 -1.92
N GLY A 213 24.13 -2.80 -1.18
CA GLY A 213 24.35 -1.38 -1.53
C GLY A 213 25.82 -0.96 -1.74
N SER A 214 26.81 -1.84 -1.51
CA SER A 214 28.21 -1.59 -1.90
C SER A 214 28.54 -2.03 -3.34
N GLY A 215 27.57 -2.65 -4.03
CA GLY A 215 27.75 -3.32 -5.32
C GLY A 215 28.40 -4.71 -5.19
N THR A 216 28.51 -5.25 -3.97
CA THR A 216 29.08 -6.59 -3.76
C THR A 216 27.98 -7.62 -3.95
N HIS A 217 28.14 -8.50 -4.96
CA HIS A 217 27.23 -9.62 -5.16
C HIS A 217 27.29 -10.60 -3.99
N VAL A 218 26.20 -10.68 -3.24
CA VAL A 218 26.04 -11.60 -2.10
C VAL A 218 25.58 -12.97 -2.59
N VAL A 219 24.66 -13.01 -3.56
CA VAL A 219 24.14 -14.26 -4.15
C VAL A 219 23.93 -14.11 -5.66
N SER A 220 24.21 -15.18 -6.40
CA SER A 220 23.80 -15.34 -7.81
C SER A 220 23.28 -16.77 -8.04
N ALA A 221 22.09 -16.91 -8.60
CA ALA A 221 21.47 -18.20 -8.89
C ALA A 221 20.75 -18.17 -10.25
N LEU A 222 20.42 -19.36 -10.78
CA LEU A 222 19.39 -19.51 -11.80
C LEU A 222 18.06 -19.79 -11.11
N SER A 223 16.96 -19.31 -11.67
CA SER A 223 15.61 -19.70 -11.26
C SER A 223 15.43 -21.20 -11.45
N GLU A 224 14.77 -21.80 -10.47
CA GLU A 224 14.41 -23.22 -10.48
C GLU A 224 13.46 -23.52 -11.66
N PRO A 225 13.19 -24.80 -12.01
CA PRO A 225 12.32 -25.17 -13.13
C PRO A 225 10.90 -24.57 -13.12
N ALA A 226 10.46 -24.02 -11.98
CA ALA A 226 9.18 -23.37 -11.75
C ALA A 226 9.28 -21.84 -11.61
N GLY A 227 10.41 -21.21 -11.96
CA GLY A 227 10.64 -19.77 -11.79
C GLY A 227 11.03 -19.34 -10.37
N GLY A 228 10.89 -20.22 -9.38
CA GLY A 228 11.19 -19.96 -7.97
C GLY A 228 12.67 -19.69 -7.67
N HIS A 229 12.92 -18.86 -6.66
CA HIS A 229 14.25 -18.58 -6.13
C HIS A 229 14.24 -18.30 -4.61
N ARG A 230 15.42 -18.41 -4.00
CA ARG A 230 15.65 -18.08 -2.58
C ARG A 230 17.10 -17.68 -2.32
N ALA A 231 17.32 -16.74 -1.40
CA ALA A 231 18.64 -16.31 -0.95
C ALA A 231 18.60 -15.95 0.54
N ALA A 232 19.60 -16.39 1.30
CA ALA A 232 19.81 -15.94 2.68
C ALA A 232 20.73 -14.71 2.68
N VAL A 233 20.32 -13.65 3.36
CA VAL A 233 20.99 -12.35 3.43
C VAL A 233 20.95 -11.78 4.86
N SER A 234 21.75 -10.75 5.13
CA SER A 234 21.64 -9.94 6.36
C SER A 234 20.62 -8.81 6.18
N ASN A 235 20.29 -8.07 7.25
CA ASN A 235 19.60 -6.79 7.10
C ASN A 235 20.44 -5.82 6.24
N GLY A 236 19.77 -4.94 5.50
CA GLY A 236 20.37 -3.94 4.62
C GLY A 236 19.66 -3.83 3.28
N ASP A 237 20.17 -2.94 2.43
CA ASP A 237 19.58 -2.59 1.14
C ASP A 237 20.22 -3.42 0.02
N TYR A 238 19.40 -3.97 -0.87
CA TYR A 238 19.84 -4.90 -1.91
C TYR A 238 19.32 -4.53 -3.30
N GLN A 239 20.22 -4.48 -4.28
CA GLN A 239 19.85 -4.50 -5.69
C GLN A 239 19.62 -5.95 -6.15
N ILE A 240 18.41 -6.21 -6.63
CA ILE A 240 17.98 -7.50 -7.18
C ILE A 240 17.84 -7.34 -8.70
N SER A 241 18.52 -8.21 -9.46
CA SER A 241 18.44 -8.21 -10.93
C SER A 241 18.03 -9.56 -11.49
N PHE A 242 17.06 -9.53 -12.41
CA PHE A 242 16.57 -10.67 -13.18
C PHE A 242 17.04 -10.54 -14.63
N SER A 243 17.67 -11.57 -15.21
CA SER A 243 18.18 -11.51 -16.59
C SER A 243 18.28 -12.88 -17.26
N GLY A 244 18.20 -12.96 -18.59
CA GLY A 244 18.15 -14.24 -19.29
C GLY A 244 16.78 -14.92 -19.14
N GLY A 245 16.70 -16.26 -19.21
CA GLY A 245 15.42 -16.98 -19.18
C GLY A 245 14.43 -16.69 -20.32
N GLY A 246 14.79 -15.83 -21.27
CA GLY A 246 13.88 -15.30 -22.31
C GLY A 246 13.52 -13.82 -22.13
N LEU A 247 13.91 -13.19 -21.02
CA LEU A 247 13.71 -11.76 -20.77
C LEU A 247 14.42 -10.91 -21.86
N PRO A 248 13.76 -9.88 -22.44
CA PRO A 248 14.35 -9.03 -23.47
C PRO A 248 15.57 -8.22 -23.00
N SER A 249 15.57 -7.83 -21.72
CA SER A 249 16.60 -7.05 -21.04
C SER A 249 16.70 -7.49 -19.57
N ALA A 250 17.66 -6.94 -18.82
CA ALA A 250 17.75 -7.19 -17.39
C ALA A 250 16.79 -6.26 -16.64
N VAL A 251 15.91 -6.83 -15.83
CA VAL A 251 15.01 -6.09 -14.93
C VAL A 251 15.72 -5.89 -13.59
N ARG A 252 15.57 -4.72 -12.97
CA ARG A 252 16.10 -4.44 -11.63
C ARG A 252 15.09 -3.79 -10.70
N VAL A 253 15.23 -4.11 -9.42
CA VAL A 253 14.56 -3.46 -8.28
C VAL A 253 15.54 -3.41 -7.12
N ASP A 254 15.58 -2.30 -6.40
CA ASP A 254 16.29 -2.19 -5.13
C ASP A 254 15.25 -2.37 -3.99
N ALA A 255 15.59 -3.14 -2.96
CA ALA A 255 14.68 -3.51 -1.87
C ALA A 255 15.37 -3.54 -0.49
N THR A 256 14.65 -3.10 0.54
CA THR A 256 15.17 -2.96 1.91
C THR A 256 14.86 -4.19 2.77
N VAL A 257 15.88 -4.88 3.30
CA VAL A 257 15.67 -5.96 4.29
C VAL A 257 15.82 -5.39 5.70
N ALA A 258 14.71 -4.93 6.28
CA ALA A 258 14.66 -4.45 7.67
C ALA A 258 14.52 -5.59 8.72
N GLY A 259 14.02 -6.75 8.29
CA GLY A 259 13.96 -7.98 9.08
C GLY A 259 12.80 -8.90 8.68
N GLY A 260 12.92 -10.19 9.01
CA GLY A 260 12.01 -11.22 8.50
C GLY A 260 12.39 -11.68 7.09
N ASN A 261 11.52 -12.45 6.44
CA ASN A 261 11.70 -12.79 5.03
C ASN A 261 10.99 -11.73 4.18
N ILE A 262 11.45 -11.51 2.96
CA ILE A 262 10.77 -10.66 1.96
C ILE A 262 10.47 -11.47 0.70
N LYS A 263 9.40 -11.09 0.02
CA LYS A 263 8.97 -11.65 -1.27
C LYS A 263 9.16 -10.61 -2.37
N ILE A 264 9.83 -10.99 -3.46
CA ILE A 264 10.05 -10.18 -4.66
C ILE A 264 9.83 -11.08 -5.90
N ASP A 265 8.74 -10.85 -6.63
CA ASP A 265 8.42 -11.57 -7.86
C ASP A 265 8.66 -10.70 -9.10
N LEU A 266 8.96 -11.36 -10.22
CA LEU A 266 8.92 -10.77 -11.55
C LEU A 266 7.75 -11.36 -12.34
N ILE A 267 6.74 -10.53 -12.60
CA ILE A 267 5.55 -10.88 -13.38
C ILE A 267 5.75 -10.42 -14.84
N GLY A 268 5.60 -11.34 -15.77
CA GLY A 268 5.84 -11.10 -17.19
C GLY A 268 7.31 -10.76 -17.45
N ASN A 269 7.58 -9.54 -17.90
CA ASN A 269 8.91 -9.07 -18.30
C ASN A 269 9.38 -7.79 -17.57
N SER A 270 8.54 -7.15 -16.75
CA SER A 270 8.83 -5.81 -16.19
C SER A 270 8.01 -5.41 -14.95
N ARG A 271 7.02 -6.21 -14.54
CA ARG A 271 6.18 -5.94 -13.35
C ARG A 271 6.77 -6.61 -12.13
N ILE A 272 7.04 -5.85 -11.08
CA ILE A 272 7.58 -6.35 -9.81
C ILE A 272 6.46 -6.41 -8.79
N ALA A 273 6.33 -7.53 -8.07
CA ALA A 273 5.45 -7.59 -6.89
C ALA A 273 6.30 -7.79 -5.63
N ALA A 274 6.19 -6.88 -4.66
CA ALA A 274 7.10 -6.77 -3.53
C ALA A 274 6.36 -6.73 -2.18
N SER A 275 6.85 -7.47 -1.18
CA SER A 275 6.31 -7.42 0.19
C SER A 275 7.12 -6.52 1.14
N VAL A 276 7.81 -5.52 0.59
CA VAL A 276 8.69 -4.58 1.30
C VAL A 276 8.96 -3.37 0.42
N ASP A 277 9.49 -2.30 1.00
CA ASP A 277 9.89 -1.08 0.30
C ASP A 277 10.72 -1.39 -0.96
N ALA A 278 10.28 -0.85 -2.10
CA ALA A 278 10.81 -1.22 -3.41
C ALA A 278 10.98 0.00 -4.32
N VAL A 279 12.18 0.12 -4.90
CA VAL A 279 12.52 1.15 -5.90
C VAL A 279 12.74 0.47 -7.24
N LEU A 280 11.92 0.80 -8.23
CA LEU A 280 12.08 0.30 -9.60
C LEU A 280 13.38 0.84 -10.21
N MET A 281 14.10 -0.03 -10.89
CA MET A 281 15.34 0.30 -11.59
C MET A 281 15.20 -0.10 -13.07
N ASP A 282 16.30 -0.41 -13.78
CA ASP A 282 16.27 -0.63 -15.23
C ASP A 282 15.19 -1.64 -15.68
N ASN A 283 14.42 -1.24 -16.70
CA ASN A 283 13.42 -2.05 -17.41
C ASN A 283 12.27 -2.59 -16.57
N ALA A 284 12.17 -2.26 -15.28
CA ALA A 284 10.93 -2.42 -14.54
C ALA A 284 9.97 -1.27 -14.94
N THR A 285 8.69 -1.59 -15.06
CA THR A 285 7.64 -0.62 -15.46
C THR A 285 6.47 -0.59 -14.50
N ASP A 286 6.21 -1.69 -13.78
CA ASP A 286 5.09 -1.75 -12.86
C ASP A 286 5.57 -2.25 -11.51
N LEU A 287 4.98 -1.73 -10.44
CA LEU A 287 5.20 -2.17 -9.06
C LEU A 287 3.85 -2.47 -8.42
N ASP A 288 3.72 -3.61 -7.74
CA ASP A 288 2.61 -3.87 -6.82
C ASP A 288 3.18 -4.19 -5.43
N LEU A 289 2.81 -3.38 -4.46
CA LEU A 289 3.08 -3.63 -3.05
C LEU A 289 2.11 -4.72 -2.55
N LEU A 290 2.62 -5.68 -1.79
CA LEU A 290 1.89 -6.87 -1.39
C LEU A 290 1.52 -6.85 0.09
N GLY A 291 0.24 -7.11 0.37
CA GLY A 291 -0.28 -7.36 1.71
C GLY A 291 -1.00 -6.16 2.31
N MET A 292 -0.66 -5.83 3.55
CA MET A 292 -1.33 -4.81 4.39
C MET A 292 -0.32 -4.12 5.32
N ALA A 293 0.95 -4.02 4.88
CA ALA A 293 2.02 -3.43 5.67
C ALA A 293 2.28 -2.02 5.14
N ASP A 294 2.61 -1.09 6.04
CA ASP A 294 3.06 0.24 5.66
C ASP A 294 4.45 0.09 5.01
N ILE A 295 4.50 0.10 3.67
CA ILE A 295 5.70 -0.08 2.85
C ILE A 295 5.64 0.85 1.65
N ASP A 296 6.80 1.30 1.17
CA ASP A 296 6.89 2.38 0.17
C ASP A 296 7.21 1.89 -1.24
N GLY A 297 6.74 2.62 -2.25
CA GLY A 297 6.95 2.33 -3.66
C GLY A 297 7.56 3.52 -4.39
N THR A 298 8.64 3.29 -5.14
CA THR A 298 9.24 4.33 -5.99
C THR A 298 9.46 3.81 -7.40
N GLY A 299 9.05 4.60 -8.39
CA GLY A 299 9.25 4.33 -9.80
C GLY A 299 10.63 4.74 -10.30
N ASN A 300 10.72 5.01 -11.61
CA ASN A 300 11.97 5.32 -12.29
C ASN A 300 11.78 6.44 -13.33
N GLY A 301 12.57 6.41 -14.42
CA GLY A 301 12.53 7.40 -15.50
C GLY A 301 11.74 6.96 -16.73
N LEU A 302 10.74 6.09 -16.54
CA LEU A 302 9.84 5.56 -17.56
C LEU A 302 8.40 5.74 -17.07
N ASP A 303 7.43 5.78 -17.98
CA ASP A 303 6.01 5.62 -17.65
C ASP A 303 5.80 4.36 -16.79
N ASN A 304 5.37 4.53 -15.54
CA ASN A 304 5.23 3.47 -14.53
C ASN A 304 3.78 3.26 -14.09
N THR A 305 3.43 2.04 -13.68
CA THR A 305 2.20 1.80 -12.90
C THR A 305 2.53 1.24 -11.53
N ILE A 306 2.34 2.04 -10.48
CA ILE A 306 2.62 1.70 -9.09
C ILE A 306 1.30 1.51 -8.36
N ARG A 307 1.14 0.35 -7.72
CA ARG A 307 0.00 0.03 -6.85
C ARG A 307 0.52 -0.21 -5.44
N GLY A 308 0.01 0.56 -4.50
CA GLY A 308 0.14 0.30 -3.08
C GLY A 308 -0.71 -0.90 -2.65
N ASN A 309 -0.88 -1.05 -1.34
CA ASN A 309 -1.46 -2.22 -0.72
C ASN A 309 -2.72 -1.88 0.12
N ARG A 310 -2.71 -2.16 1.43
CA ARG A 310 -3.80 -1.87 2.38
C ARG A 310 -3.30 -1.30 3.72
N GLY A 311 -2.02 -0.97 3.79
CA GLY A 311 -1.41 -0.15 4.83
C GLY A 311 -0.97 1.15 4.19
N ASN A 312 -0.55 2.12 5.00
CA ASN A 312 -0.24 3.46 4.53
C ASN A 312 1.06 3.43 3.70
N ASN A 313 1.05 3.93 2.47
CA ASN A 313 2.17 3.84 1.53
C ASN A 313 2.58 5.23 1.03
N HIS A 314 3.89 5.47 0.91
CA HIS A 314 4.42 6.56 0.09
C HIS A 314 4.73 6.02 -1.31
N LEU A 315 4.00 6.48 -2.32
CA LEU A 315 4.15 6.14 -3.72
C LEU A 315 4.72 7.34 -4.49
N SER A 316 5.89 7.18 -5.12
CA SER A 316 6.51 8.20 -5.97
C SER A 316 6.70 7.67 -7.39
N GLY A 317 6.14 8.34 -8.41
CA GLY A 317 6.25 7.94 -9.83
C GLY A 317 7.66 8.17 -10.38
N GLY A 318 8.14 9.41 -10.27
CA GLY A 318 9.53 9.79 -10.53
C GLY A 318 9.66 10.68 -11.76
N SER A 319 9.80 10.08 -12.95
CA SER A 319 9.77 10.82 -14.21
C SER A 319 9.17 9.99 -15.33
N GLY A 320 8.03 10.42 -15.86
CA GLY A 320 7.38 9.68 -16.93
C GLY A 320 5.98 10.18 -17.23
N ARG A 321 5.06 9.22 -17.27
CA ARG A 321 3.61 9.39 -17.25
C ARG A 321 3.06 8.26 -16.40
N ASP A 322 3.02 8.54 -15.11
CA ASP A 322 2.92 7.51 -14.10
C ASP A 322 1.46 7.32 -13.67
N ASN A 323 1.13 6.11 -13.24
CA ASN A 323 -0.18 5.75 -12.73
C ASN A 323 -0.01 5.21 -11.32
N LEU A 324 -0.36 6.01 -10.32
CA LEU A 324 -0.24 5.72 -8.91
C LEU A 324 -1.61 5.34 -8.34
N GLN A 325 -1.68 4.21 -7.65
CA GLN A 325 -2.89 3.70 -7.01
C GLN A 325 -2.55 3.37 -5.55
N GLY A 326 -2.95 4.18 -4.58
CA GLY A 326 -2.66 3.97 -3.15
C GLY A 326 -3.24 2.64 -2.65
N GLY A 327 -4.57 2.53 -2.71
CA GLY A 327 -5.31 1.32 -2.39
C GLY A 327 -6.19 1.53 -1.16
N ALA A 328 -5.63 1.29 0.02
CA ALA A 328 -6.29 1.54 1.30
C ALA A 328 -5.24 1.82 2.39
N GLY A 329 -5.57 2.68 3.35
CA GLY A 329 -4.59 3.32 4.23
C GLY A 329 -4.55 4.81 3.95
N ASP A 330 -3.94 5.61 4.83
CA ASP A 330 -3.70 7.03 4.54
C ASP A 330 -2.41 7.14 3.71
N ASP A 331 -2.53 7.30 2.39
CA ASP A 331 -1.44 7.20 1.42
C ASP A 331 -0.87 8.57 1.02
N VAL A 332 0.40 8.58 0.56
CA VAL A 332 1.05 9.77 -0.03
C VAL A 332 1.43 9.45 -1.47
N LEU A 333 0.86 10.18 -2.43
CA LEU A 333 1.05 9.98 -3.86
C LEU A 333 1.77 11.20 -4.46
N ASP A 334 2.99 10.99 -4.97
CA ASP A 334 3.78 12.00 -5.67
C ASP A 334 4.05 11.53 -7.10
N GLY A 335 3.39 12.14 -8.09
CA GLY A 335 3.62 11.82 -9.50
C GLY A 335 5.10 11.96 -9.90
N GLY A 336 5.79 12.93 -9.30
CA GLY A 336 7.08 13.40 -9.80
C GLY A 336 6.86 14.23 -11.07
N SER A 337 7.85 14.23 -11.97
CA SER A 337 7.78 15.06 -13.18
C SER A 337 7.10 14.32 -14.33
N GLY A 338 5.88 14.69 -14.68
CA GLY A 338 5.16 13.98 -15.73
C GLY A 338 3.85 14.60 -16.21
N ASN A 339 2.88 13.71 -16.39
CA ASN A 339 1.50 13.99 -16.73
C ASN A 339 0.72 12.84 -16.08
N ASP A 340 0.63 12.89 -14.75
CA ASP A 340 0.49 11.67 -13.96
C ASP A 340 -0.93 11.47 -13.48
N TRP A 341 -1.32 10.20 -13.30
CA TRP A 341 -2.66 9.79 -12.87
C TRP A 341 -2.57 9.18 -11.48
N MET A 342 -3.19 9.84 -10.50
CA MET A 342 -3.14 9.45 -9.09
C MET A 342 -4.53 9.09 -8.59
N PHE A 343 -4.64 7.98 -7.86
CA PHE A 343 -5.86 7.48 -7.22
C PHE A 343 -5.45 6.99 -5.83
N GLY A 344 -5.91 7.64 -4.76
CA GLY A 344 -5.63 7.27 -3.38
C GLY A 344 -6.41 6.01 -3.01
N GLY A 345 -7.64 6.15 -2.54
CA GLY A 345 -8.61 5.06 -2.46
C GLY A 345 -9.42 5.06 -1.16
N GLU A 346 -9.15 4.10 -0.27
CA GLU A 346 -9.76 4.05 1.06
C GLU A 346 -8.81 4.63 2.13
N GLY A 347 -8.79 5.96 2.29
CA GLY A 347 -7.81 6.63 3.14
C GLY A 347 -8.16 8.07 3.51
N ASN A 348 -7.22 8.79 4.11
CA ASN A 348 -7.14 10.25 4.02
C ASN A 348 -5.83 10.55 3.27
N ASP A 349 -5.92 10.71 1.96
CA ASP A 349 -4.77 10.62 1.07
C ASP A 349 -4.15 12.00 0.82
N THR A 350 -2.85 12.02 0.51
CA THR A 350 -2.09 13.24 0.21
C THR A 350 -1.46 13.19 -1.17
N TYR A 351 -1.85 14.11 -2.04
CA TYR A 351 -1.37 14.20 -3.42
C TYR A 351 -0.39 15.36 -3.60
N HIS A 352 0.79 15.06 -4.12
CA HIS A 352 1.72 16.06 -4.61
C HIS A 352 1.52 16.24 -6.12
N VAL A 353 1.03 17.42 -6.51
CA VAL A 353 0.83 17.81 -7.91
C VAL A 353 1.91 18.80 -8.31
N ASP A 354 2.65 18.46 -9.35
CA ASP A 354 3.83 19.19 -9.81
C ASP A 354 3.59 19.79 -11.20
N GLU A 355 2.86 19.11 -12.09
CA GLU A 355 2.52 19.59 -13.42
C GLU A 355 1.04 19.92 -13.60
N THR A 356 0.76 20.92 -14.44
CA THR A 356 -0.60 21.46 -14.71
C THR A 356 -1.57 20.48 -15.38
N LEU A 357 -1.12 19.27 -15.67
CA LEU A 357 -1.85 18.23 -16.38
C LEU A 357 -1.84 16.88 -15.64
N ASP A 358 -1.40 16.88 -14.38
CA ASP A 358 -1.63 15.77 -13.46
C ASP A 358 -3.13 15.68 -13.15
N TYR A 359 -3.60 14.46 -12.90
CA TYR A 359 -5.01 14.15 -12.73
C TYR A 359 -5.20 13.25 -11.53
N ILE A 360 -6.05 13.68 -10.61
CA ILE A 360 -6.42 12.95 -9.40
C ILE A 360 -7.84 12.39 -9.57
N ASP A 361 -8.05 11.16 -9.12
CA ASP A 361 -9.34 10.48 -9.12
C ASP A 361 -9.63 9.82 -7.78
N GLU A 362 -10.60 10.35 -7.03
CA GLU A 362 -11.15 9.71 -5.81
C GLU A 362 -12.31 8.74 -6.11
N GLY A 363 -12.68 8.56 -7.38
CA GLY A 363 -13.65 7.54 -7.80
C GLY A 363 -15.10 7.70 -7.32
N VAL A 364 -15.47 8.72 -6.53
CA VAL A 364 -16.84 8.89 -5.99
C VAL A 364 -17.86 9.45 -6.99
N ALA A 365 -17.94 8.83 -8.18
CA ALA A 365 -19.10 8.95 -9.06
C ALA A 365 -20.40 8.30 -8.51
N PHE A 366 -20.35 7.67 -7.32
CA PHE A 366 -21.48 6.98 -6.69
C PHE A 366 -21.57 7.24 -5.17
N PRO A 367 -22.68 7.79 -4.64
CA PRO A 367 -22.83 8.18 -3.23
C PRO A 367 -23.12 6.99 -2.28
N SER A 368 -22.39 5.89 -2.43
CA SER A 368 -22.58 4.67 -1.62
C SER A 368 -21.33 3.81 -1.43
N LEU A 369 -20.14 4.33 -1.73
CA LEU A 369 -18.87 3.77 -1.22
C LEU A 369 -18.34 4.72 -0.13
N PRO A 370 -18.01 4.24 1.08
CA PRO A 370 -17.37 5.04 2.12
C PRO A 370 -15.85 5.09 1.89
N GLY A 371 -15.45 5.55 0.70
CA GLY A 371 -14.05 5.71 0.28
C GLY A 371 -13.75 7.15 -0.13
N GLY A 372 -14.36 8.11 0.57
CA GLY A 372 -13.92 9.50 0.56
C GLY A 372 -13.35 9.78 1.93
N GLY A 373 -12.08 10.16 1.97
CA GLY A 373 -11.39 10.54 3.18
C GLY A 373 -11.73 11.95 3.62
N ASN A 374 -10.72 12.59 4.18
CA ASN A 374 -10.58 14.03 4.16
C ASN A 374 -9.24 14.28 3.46
N ASP A 375 -9.30 14.37 2.13
CA ASP A 375 -8.14 14.21 1.27
C ASP A 375 -7.44 15.55 1.06
N THR A 376 -6.13 15.51 0.77
CA THR A 376 -5.26 16.69 0.74
C THR A 376 -4.46 16.76 -0.55
N LEU A 377 -4.52 17.90 -1.22
CA LEU A 377 -3.72 18.21 -2.40
C LEU A 377 -2.70 19.29 -2.07
N ILE A 378 -1.44 19.02 -2.39
CA ILE A 378 -0.30 19.94 -2.24
C ILE A 378 0.25 20.24 -3.65
N SER A 379 -0.04 21.42 -4.16
CA SER A 379 0.33 21.85 -5.51
C SER A 379 1.63 22.64 -5.50
N THR A 380 2.66 22.13 -6.19
CA THR A 380 3.78 22.95 -6.68
C THR A 380 3.57 23.46 -8.12
N ALA A 381 2.49 23.05 -8.80
CA ALA A 381 2.12 23.57 -10.11
C ALA A 381 1.72 25.06 -10.06
N ALA A 382 2.05 25.82 -11.11
CA ALA A 382 1.72 27.25 -11.20
C ALA A 382 0.23 27.54 -11.40
N TRP A 383 -0.49 26.55 -11.92
CA TRP A 383 -1.93 26.55 -12.04
C TRP A 383 -2.44 25.16 -11.73
N TYR A 384 -3.29 25.03 -10.72
CA TYR A 384 -4.07 23.81 -10.51
C TYR A 384 -5.57 24.12 -10.65
N TYR A 385 -6.27 23.25 -11.39
CA TYR A 385 -7.73 23.25 -11.48
C TYR A 385 -8.24 21.92 -10.95
N GLU A 386 -8.83 21.94 -9.76
CA GLU A 386 -9.53 20.79 -9.21
C GLU A 386 -10.69 20.46 -10.17
N SER A 387 -10.57 19.30 -10.82
CA SER A 387 -11.43 18.91 -11.93
C SER A 387 -12.42 17.80 -11.57
N ASN A 388 -12.24 17.20 -10.40
CA ASN A 388 -12.89 15.97 -9.96
C ASN A 388 -13.68 16.12 -8.64
N PHE A 389 -13.88 17.37 -8.20
CA PHE A 389 -14.76 17.85 -7.13
C PHE A 389 -14.52 17.31 -5.70
N THR A 390 -13.55 16.43 -5.48
CA THR A 390 -13.60 15.47 -4.35
C THR A 390 -12.49 15.61 -3.32
N ILE A 391 -11.55 16.52 -3.53
CA ILE A 391 -10.51 16.86 -2.55
C ILE A 391 -11.08 17.89 -1.56
N GLU A 392 -11.04 17.62 -0.26
CA GLU A 392 -11.43 18.59 0.78
C GLU A 392 -10.38 19.69 0.99
N ASN A 393 -9.09 19.34 1.04
CA ASN A 393 -8.02 20.26 1.46
C ASN A 393 -7.10 20.59 0.29
N LEU A 394 -7.00 21.87 -0.08
CA LEU A 394 -6.19 22.34 -1.21
C LEU A 394 -5.11 23.29 -0.70
N ILE A 395 -3.85 22.95 -0.96
CA ILE A 395 -2.68 23.67 -0.46
C ILE A 395 -1.77 24.06 -1.64
N ILE A 396 -1.36 25.33 -1.69
CA ILE A 396 -0.25 25.76 -2.55
C ILE A 396 1.04 25.57 -1.76
N ASP A 397 2.01 24.82 -2.31
CA ASP A 397 3.31 24.64 -1.67
C ASP A 397 4.15 25.93 -1.69
N GLU A 398 4.98 26.15 -0.67
CA GLU A 398 5.88 27.32 -0.58
C GLU A 398 6.92 27.39 -1.71
N ASN A 399 7.19 26.27 -2.39
CA ASN A 399 8.10 26.18 -3.52
C ASN A 399 7.38 26.16 -4.88
N ALA A 400 6.08 26.45 -4.92
CA ALA A 400 5.29 26.37 -6.14
C ALA A 400 5.84 27.24 -7.30
N LYS A 401 5.78 26.66 -8.50
CA LYS A 401 6.06 27.33 -9.78
C LYS A 401 5.14 28.55 -9.90
N THR A 402 5.58 29.66 -10.49
CA THR A 402 4.74 30.88 -10.65
C THR A 402 4.58 31.29 -12.11
N ASP A 403 3.40 31.79 -12.50
CA ASP A 403 3.22 32.55 -13.74
C ASP A 403 3.20 34.04 -13.41
N GLY A 404 4.14 34.81 -13.95
CA GLY A 404 4.28 36.24 -13.66
C GLY A 404 4.60 36.60 -12.20
N GLY A 405 4.93 35.62 -11.35
CA GLY A 405 5.09 35.80 -9.90
C GLY A 405 3.82 35.52 -9.08
N VAL A 406 2.80 34.89 -9.68
CA VAL A 406 1.54 34.49 -9.05
C VAL A 406 1.31 32.98 -9.25
N THR A 407 0.79 32.30 -8.25
CA THR A 407 0.24 30.92 -8.33
C THR A 407 -1.27 30.98 -8.43
N THR A 408 -1.90 30.02 -9.12
CA THR A 408 -3.36 29.93 -9.17
C THR A 408 -3.85 28.57 -8.69
N ILE A 409 -4.79 28.56 -7.74
CA ILE A 409 -5.51 27.37 -7.33
C ILE A 409 -7.02 27.60 -7.48
N VAL A 410 -7.72 26.57 -7.92
CA VAL A 410 -9.16 26.60 -8.15
C VAL A 410 -9.79 25.41 -7.45
N GLY A 411 -10.63 25.69 -6.45
CA GLY A 411 -11.41 24.72 -5.69
C GLY A 411 -12.49 24.03 -6.51
N GLY A 412 -13.12 23.03 -5.89
CA GLY A 412 -14.01 22.09 -6.53
C GLY A 412 -15.48 22.49 -6.47
N GLY A 413 -16.26 21.66 -5.80
CA GLY A 413 -17.73 21.71 -5.76
C GLY A 413 -18.31 21.29 -4.40
N PHE A 414 -17.42 21.16 -3.42
CA PHE A 414 -17.61 20.68 -2.06
C PHE A 414 -17.01 21.74 -1.11
N ASP A 415 -17.34 21.66 0.17
CA ASP A 415 -16.86 22.60 1.19
C ASP A 415 -15.34 22.45 1.39
N ASN A 416 -14.54 23.26 0.68
CA ASN A 416 -13.09 23.14 0.64
C ASN A 416 -12.37 23.92 1.75
N VAL A 417 -11.22 23.43 2.20
CA VAL A 417 -10.23 24.18 2.98
C VAL A 417 -9.06 24.53 2.06
N ILE A 418 -8.99 25.78 1.62
CA ILE A 418 -7.96 26.26 0.69
C ILE A 418 -6.93 27.10 1.44
N THR A 419 -5.66 26.74 1.31
CA THR A 419 -4.54 27.46 1.92
C THR A 419 -3.52 27.81 0.84
N GLY A 420 -3.29 29.10 0.63
CA GLY A 420 -2.18 29.57 -0.21
C GLY A 420 -0.84 29.58 0.52
N ASN A 421 0.13 30.35 0.02
CA ASN A 421 1.53 30.30 0.46
C ASN A 421 2.09 31.70 0.80
N SER A 422 3.42 31.84 0.94
CA SER A 422 4.05 33.13 1.27
C SER A 422 4.32 34.04 0.06
N GLY A 423 3.64 33.81 -1.07
CA GLY A 423 3.70 34.65 -2.26
C GLY A 423 2.31 34.89 -2.81
N ASN A 424 2.18 35.82 -3.75
CA ASN A 424 0.89 36.22 -4.32
C ASN A 424 0.11 35.03 -4.93
N ASN A 425 -1.13 34.84 -4.51
CA ASN A 425 -2.00 33.77 -4.98
C ASN A 425 -3.27 34.30 -5.66
N ASN A 426 -3.74 33.62 -6.70
CA ASN A 426 -5.13 33.70 -7.16
C ASN A 426 -5.87 32.46 -6.62
N ILE A 427 -6.87 32.65 -5.79
CA ILE A 427 -7.67 31.58 -5.21
C ILE A 427 -9.12 31.73 -5.68
N TYR A 428 -9.64 30.72 -6.37
CA TYR A 428 -11.04 30.66 -6.82
C TYR A 428 -11.76 29.53 -6.07
N VAL A 429 -12.80 29.84 -5.29
CA VAL A 429 -13.41 28.83 -4.40
C VAL A 429 -14.38 27.88 -5.11
N ASN A 430 -15.12 28.37 -6.12
CA ASN A 430 -16.21 27.68 -6.80
C ASN A 430 -17.39 27.33 -5.88
N TRP A 431 -17.99 26.14 -5.98
CA TRP A 431 -19.17 25.80 -5.17
C TRP A 431 -18.74 25.07 -3.90
N GLY A 432 -19.33 25.46 -2.77
CA GLY A 432 -18.98 24.93 -1.46
C GLY A 432 -19.27 25.99 -0.40
N ASN A 433 -19.19 25.62 0.87
CA ASN A 433 -19.02 26.55 1.98
C ASN A 433 -17.53 26.59 2.34
N ASP A 434 -16.75 27.34 1.57
CA ASP A 434 -15.30 27.20 1.54
C ASP A 434 -14.62 27.99 2.65
N THR A 435 -13.56 27.44 3.23
CA THR A 435 -12.67 28.14 4.17
C THR A 435 -11.35 28.45 3.47
N VAL A 436 -11.05 29.72 3.26
CA VAL A 436 -9.84 30.16 2.53
C VAL A 436 -8.90 30.91 3.45
N THR A 437 -7.61 30.58 3.40
CA THR A 437 -6.53 31.45 3.87
C THR A 437 -5.67 31.80 2.65
N GLY A 438 -5.48 33.09 2.37
CA GLY A 438 -4.56 33.55 1.32
C GLY A 438 -3.15 33.12 1.68
N GLY A 439 -2.58 33.77 2.69
CA GLY A 439 -1.24 33.46 3.17
C GLY A 439 -0.55 34.77 3.49
N ALA A 440 0.64 34.97 2.94
CA ALA A 440 1.32 36.26 2.97
C ALA A 440 1.64 36.70 1.55
N GLY A 441 1.38 37.96 1.22
CA GLY A 441 1.66 38.52 -0.09
C GLY A 441 0.49 39.37 -0.60
N LEU A 442 0.31 39.42 -1.91
CA LEU A 442 -0.88 40.06 -2.48
C LEU A 442 -1.80 38.99 -3.07
N ASP A 443 -2.83 38.63 -2.32
CA ASP A 443 -3.72 37.53 -2.66
C ASP A 443 -5.06 38.01 -3.22
N HIS A 444 -5.49 37.37 -4.30
CA HIS A 444 -6.77 37.61 -4.95
C HIS A 444 -7.68 36.41 -4.67
N ILE A 445 -8.65 36.59 -3.79
CA ILE A 445 -9.61 35.55 -3.40
C ILE A 445 -10.95 35.85 -4.07
N ASP A 446 -11.37 35.00 -4.99
CA ASP A 446 -12.65 35.09 -5.70
C ASP A 446 -13.66 34.10 -5.10
N LEU A 447 -14.69 34.66 -4.45
CA LEU A 447 -15.75 33.92 -3.77
C LEU A 447 -16.94 33.60 -4.69
N SER A 448 -16.76 33.64 -6.02
CA SER A 448 -17.78 33.29 -7.01
C SER A 448 -17.67 31.87 -7.55
N ASP A 449 -18.79 31.39 -8.11
CA ASP A 449 -18.81 30.11 -8.81
C ASP A 449 -18.16 30.20 -10.20
N ARG A 450 -17.95 29.05 -10.86
CA ARG A 450 -17.31 28.99 -12.19
C ARG A 450 -18.00 29.81 -13.30
N SER A 451 -19.21 30.33 -13.05
CA SER A 451 -19.95 31.22 -13.95
C SER A 451 -19.96 32.70 -13.53
N GLY A 452 -19.29 33.05 -12.43
CA GLY A 452 -19.36 34.35 -11.76
C GLY A 452 -20.62 34.53 -10.91
N GLY A 453 -21.23 33.42 -10.47
CA GLY A 453 -22.44 33.37 -9.66
C GLY A 453 -22.17 33.25 -8.16
N ALA A 454 -23.25 33.23 -7.37
CA ALA A 454 -23.20 33.02 -5.92
C ALA A 454 -22.85 31.57 -5.56
N THR A 455 -22.02 31.43 -4.53
CA THR A 455 -21.48 30.18 -3.99
C THR A 455 -22.24 29.75 -2.72
N GLY A 456 -21.69 28.86 -1.90
CA GLY A 456 -22.20 28.64 -0.54
C GLY A 456 -21.75 29.75 0.42
N ALA A 457 -21.74 29.45 1.71
CA ALA A 457 -21.39 30.43 2.75
C ALA A 457 -19.91 30.32 3.13
N ASN A 458 -19.08 31.15 2.50
CA ASN A 458 -17.63 31.05 2.60
C ASN A 458 -17.09 31.77 3.85
N THR A 459 -15.93 31.35 4.31
CA THR A 459 -15.15 31.99 5.38
C THR A 459 -13.75 32.28 4.90
N VAL A 460 -13.41 33.55 4.69
CA VAL A 460 -12.01 33.97 4.46
C VAL A 460 -11.35 34.23 5.80
N LYS A 461 -10.23 33.57 6.06
CA LYS A 461 -9.42 33.78 7.26
C LYS A 461 -8.21 34.63 6.91
N VAL A 462 -8.14 35.81 7.50
CA VAL A 462 -7.01 36.73 7.36
C VAL A 462 -6.02 36.46 8.49
N ILE A 463 -4.73 36.39 8.16
CA ILE A 463 -3.65 36.14 9.11
C ILE A 463 -2.85 37.41 9.41
N ASP A 464 -2.23 37.44 10.59
CA ASP A 464 -1.26 38.47 10.97
C ASP A 464 -0.03 38.38 10.05
N GLY A 465 0.28 39.47 9.33
CA GLY A 465 1.30 39.51 8.28
C GLY A 465 0.83 39.00 6.92
N CYS A 466 -0.45 39.22 6.56
CA CYS A 466 -0.97 38.87 5.23
C CYS A 466 -0.53 39.82 4.10
N ASP A 467 0.00 41.02 4.42
CA ASP A 467 0.27 42.10 3.46
C ASP A 467 -1.01 42.66 2.76
N PHE A 468 -1.48 42.14 1.63
CA PHE A 468 -2.54 42.81 0.82
C PHE A 468 -3.56 41.86 0.18
N ASP A 469 -4.65 41.58 0.90
CA ASP A 469 -5.72 40.70 0.43
C ASP A 469 -6.83 41.44 -0.33
N ILE A 470 -7.27 40.87 -1.45
CA ILE A 470 -8.34 41.40 -2.30
C ILE A 470 -9.44 40.35 -2.47
N LEU A 471 -10.60 40.62 -1.85
CA LEU A 471 -11.79 39.78 -1.94
C LEU A 471 -12.71 40.25 -3.06
N TRP A 472 -13.00 39.33 -3.99
CA TRP A 472 -13.97 39.50 -5.06
C TRP A 472 -15.24 38.70 -4.75
N ASN A 473 -16.40 39.27 -5.15
CA ASN A 473 -17.70 38.61 -5.09
C ASN A 473 -18.19 38.20 -3.68
N PHE A 474 -17.65 38.80 -2.63
CA PHE A 474 -18.12 38.64 -1.25
C PHE A 474 -19.61 38.97 -1.11
N MET A 475 -20.37 38.12 -0.42
CA MET A 475 -21.82 38.25 -0.24
C MET A 475 -22.19 38.61 1.22
N PRO A 476 -22.45 39.89 1.53
CA PRO A 476 -22.86 40.32 2.88
C PRO A 476 -24.12 39.60 3.37
N GLY A 477 -24.08 39.18 4.64
CA GLY A 477 -25.09 38.35 5.30
C GLY A 477 -24.87 36.85 5.12
N THR A 478 -24.18 36.42 4.07
CA THR A 478 -23.86 35.01 3.78
C THR A 478 -22.43 34.71 4.21
N ASP A 479 -21.45 35.29 3.53
CA ASP A 479 -20.02 35.03 3.74
C ASP A 479 -19.48 35.66 5.03
N LYS A 480 -18.31 35.20 5.47
CA LYS A 480 -17.63 35.64 6.69
C LYS A 480 -16.18 35.98 6.38
N VAL A 481 -15.65 36.96 7.10
CA VAL A 481 -14.19 37.17 7.19
C VAL A 481 -13.76 37.03 8.65
N ASP A 482 -12.89 36.06 8.93
CA ASP A 482 -12.22 35.93 10.22
C ASP A 482 -11.00 36.85 10.27
N ILE A 483 -11.11 37.89 11.11
CA ILE A 483 -10.06 38.85 11.42
C ILE A 483 -9.67 38.81 12.90
N SER A 484 -9.99 37.71 13.60
CA SER A 484 -9.67 37.53 15.01
C SER A 484 -8.15 37.57 15.30
N ALA A 485 -7.30 37.36 14.28
CA ALA A 485 -5.86 37.58 14.39
C ALA A 485 -5.48 39.06 14.72
N HIS A 486 -6.23 40.04 14.20
CA HIS A 486 -5.85 41.46 14.22
C HIS A 486 -6.42 42.26 15.42
N GLY A 487 -7.01 41.59 16.42
CA GLY A 487 -7.34 42.22 17.70
C GLY A 487 -8.51 43.23 17.72
N PHE A 488 -9.27 43.37 16.63
CA PHE A 488 -10.49 44.20 16.61
C PHE A 488 -11.60 43.58 17.48
N ALA A 489 -12.09 44.33 18.46
CA ALA A 489 -13.12 43.83 19.39
C ALA A 489 -14.56 43.87 18.81
N ASP A 490 -14.83 44.75 17.84
CA ASP A 490 -16.11 44.82 17.14
C ASP A 490 -16.02 45.58 15.80
N PHE A 491 -17.12 45.57 15.04
CA PHE A 491 -17.24 46.26 13.75
C PHE A 491 -17.15 47.79 13.85
N THR A 492 -17.36 48.39 15.02
CA THR A 492 -17.13 49.84 15.22
C THR A 492 -15.64 50.15 15.25
N ALA A 493 -14.84 49.30 15.89
CA ALA A 493 -13.38 49.40 15.86
C ALA A 493 -12.83 49.22 14.44
N LEU A 494 -13.28 48.19 13.71
CA LEU A 494 -12.87 47.94 12.33
C LEU A 494 -13.23 49.12 11.39
N LYS A 495 -14.44 49.68 11.51
CA LYS A 495 -14.85 50.85 10.72
C LYS A 495 -14.01 52.12 10.96
N ALA A 496 -13.27 52.21 12.07
CA ALA A 496 -12.42 53.35 12.35
C ALA A 496 -11.11 53.34 11.52
N VAL A 497 -10.72 52.18 11.00
CA VAL A 497 -9.56 51.97 10.10
C VAL A 497 -9.97 51.69 8.65
N GLY A 498 -11.28 51.70 8.37
CA GLY A 498 -11.83 51.45 7.04
C GLY A 498 -12.13 52.72 6.24
N ALA A 499 -12.01 52.63 4.92
CA ALA A 499 -12.38 53.68 3.98
C ALA A 499 -12.96 53.12 2.67
N GLU A 500 -13.59 53.98 1.87
CA GLU A 500 -14.16 53.65 0.57
C GLU A 500 -13.41 54.39 -0.54
N ASP A 501 -13.24 53.75 -1.70
CA ASP A 501 -12.75 54.40 -2.91
C ASP A 501 -13.88 55.06 -3.72
N GLY A 502 -13.53 55.83 -4.77
CA GLY A 502 -14.51 56.45 -5.66
C GLY A 502 -15.23 55.50 -6.62
N SER A 503 -14.94 54.20 -6.55
CA SER A 503 -15.43 53.13 -7.42
C SER A 503 -16.46 52.23 -6.73
N GLY A 504 -16.57 52.31 -5.40
CA GLY A 504 -17.46 51.49 -4.58
C GLY A 504 -16.77 50.32 -3.87
N ASN A 505 -15.44 50.31 -3.80
CA ASN A 505 -14.66 49.32 -3.05
C ASN A 505 -14.42 49.80 -1.61
N THR A 506 -14.43 48.87 -0.65
CA THR A 506 -14.09 49.14 0.76
C THR A 506 -12.72 48.55 1.08
N PHE A 507 -11.90 49.27 1.84
CA PHE A 507 -10.60 48.77 2.30
C PHE A 507 -10.38 49.05 3.78
N PHE A 508 -9.74 48.12 4.49
CA PHE A 508 -9.40 48.20 5.91
C PHE A 508 -7.88 48.08 6.11
N ASP A 509 -7.31 48.95 6.94
CA ASP A 509 -5.92 48.86 7.44
C ASP A 509 -5.94 48.00 8.73
N LEU A 510 -5.62 46.70 8.60
CA LEU A 510 -5.84 45.71 9.65
C LEU A 510 -4.74 45.74 10.72
N GLY A 511 -3.47 45.83 10.33
CA GLY A 511 -2.32 45.81 11.26
C GLY A 511 -1.86 47.19 11.78
N HIS A 512 -2.67 48.23 11.57
CA HIS A 512 -2.42 49.59 12.08
C HIS A 512 -1.14 50.26 11.53
N GLY A 513 -0.83 50.00 10.25
CA GLY A 513 0.30 50.61 9.52
C GLY A 513 1.62 49.83 9.54
N ASP A 514 1.58 48.52 9.77
CA ASP A 514 2.69 47.59 9.53
C ASP A 514 2.76 47.10 8.07
N GLY A 515 1.61 46.86 7.44
CA GLY A 515 1.51 46.36 6.07
C GLY A 515 0.16 45.76 5.70
N ASP A 516 -0.62 45.26 6.67
CA ASP A 516 -1.79 44.41 6.41
C ASP A 516 -3.05 45.20 5.97
N TYR A 517 -3.55 44.91 4.77
CA TYR A 517 -4.77 45.49 4.20
C TYR A 517 -5.72 44.42 3.65
N LEU A 518 -7.01 44.64 3.87
CA LEU A 518 -8.09 43.84 3.30
C LEU A 518 -9.01 44.71 2.44
N ILE A 519 -9.21 44.34 1.18
CA ILE A 519 -9.99 45.08 0.18
C ILE A 519 -11.19 44.24 -0.27
N PHE A 520 -12.40 44.77 -0.11
CA PHE A 520 -13.62 44.21 -0.67
C PHE A 520 -13.96 44.94 -1.98
N VAL A 521 -13.93 44.21 -3.10
CA VAL A 521 -14.19 44.77 -4.43
C VAL A 521 -15.69 44.80 -4.72
N GLY A 522 -16.19 45.97 -5.10
CA GLY A 522 -17.62 46.20 -5.40
C GLY A 522 -18.53 46.39 -4.18
N GLU A 523 -18.03 46.13 -2.97
CA GLU A 523 -18.79 46.26 -1.72
C GLU A 523 -18.48 47.54 -0.95
N SER A 524 -19.54 48.18 -0.49
CA SER A 524 -19.49 49.45 0.26
C SER A 524 -19.46 49.22 1.77
N MET A 525 -18.96 50.19 2.53
CA MET A 525 -18.99 50.20 4.00
C MET A 525 -20.42 50.15 4.54
N ALA A 526 -21.40 50.55 3.71
CA ALA A 526 -22.82 50.52 4.01
C ALA A 526 -23.52 49.18 3.72
N SER A 527 -22.94 48.29 2.90
CA SER A 527 -23.45 46.92 2.70
C SER A 527 -22.89 45.94 3.74
N LEU A 528 -21.72 46.22 4.31
CA LEU A 528 -21.08 45.43 5.36
C LEU A 528 -21.68 45.65 6.77
N SER A 529 -21.68 44.59 7.58
CA SER A 529 -22.27 44.54 8.92
C SER A 529 -21.40 43.75 9.91
N ALA A 530 -21.72 43.87 11.20
CA ALA A 530 -21.04 43.08 12.24
C ALA A 530 -21.30 41.55 12.14
N GLY A 531 -22.27 41.12 11.33
CA GLY A 531 -22.53 39.70 11.08
C GLY A 531 -21.65 39.09 10.00
N ASP A 532 -20.83 39.90 9.33
CA ASP A 532 -19.98 39.51 8.20
C ASP A 532 -18.53 39.25 8.61
N PHE A 533 -18.21 39.45 9.89
CA PHE A 533 -16.87 39.35 10.45
C PHE A 533 -16.84 38.49 11.72
N ILE A 534 -15.73 37.80 11.94
CA ILE A 534 -15.40 37.14 13.21
C ILE A 534 -14.29 37.97 13.89
N PHE A 535 -14.50 38.26 15.18
CA PHE A 535 -13.69 39.13 16.04
C PHE A 535 -13.13 38.35 17.24
N VAL A 536 -12.24 38.97 18.03
CA VAL A 536 -11.63 38.38 19.25
C VAL A 536 -12.58 38.18 20.45
#